data_AF-A0A4Y9ZXZ2-F1
#
_entry.id   AF-A0A4Y9ZXZ2-F1
#
_cell.length_a   1.000
_cell.length_b   1.000
_cell.length_c   1.000
_cell.angle_alpha   90.00
_cell.angle_beta   90.00
_cell.angle_gamma   90.00
#
_symmetry.space_group_name_H-M   'P 1'
#
loop_
_entity.id
_entity.type
_entity.pdbx_description
1 polymer ?
#
loop_
_entity_poly.entity_id
_entity_poly.type
_entity_poly.pdbx_seq_one_letter_code
_entity_poly.pdbx_strand_id
1 'polypeptide(L)'
;MPPTGPVPPPINVKLLLIGNSSVGKSSLLLRFSDEQWLPEDEASATIGVDFRVHKMEVRGKKVKLSIWDTAGQERFRTITSSYYRGAQGVILVYDVANRESFDALPRWYAEMETYVSPGVVQVVVGNKLVKSMQD
;
A
#
# COMPACT_ATOMS: atom_id res chain seq x y z
N MET A 1 -21.24 34.37 7.43
CA MET A 1 -19.85 34.62 6.99
C MET A 1 -19.13 33.28 6.97
N PRO A 2 -18.46 32.89 5.87
CA PRO A 2 -17.52 31.78 5.94
C PRO A 2 -16.29 32.23 6.75
N PRO A 3 -15.66 31.34 7.53
CA PRO A 3 -14.46 31.67 8.30
C PRO A 3 -13.31 32.03 7.35
N THR A 4 -12.72 33.22 7.52
CA THR A 4 -11.66 33.82 6.69
C THR A 4 -10.25 33.54 7.22
N GLY A 5 -10.06 32.47 7.99
CA GLY A 5 -8.74 32.06 8.49
C GLY A 5 -7.93 31.31 7.42
N PRO A 6 -6.58 31.35 7.48
CA PRO A 6 -5.75 30.55 6.59
C PRO A 6 -6.07 29.07 6.76
N VAL A 7 -6.43 28.41 5.66
CA VAL A 7 -6.69 26.97 5.66
C VAL A 7 -5.37 26.26 5.99
N PRO A 8 -5.30 25.42 7.04
CA PRO A 8 -4.06 24.74 7.40
C PRO A 8 -3.59 23.85 6.23
N PRO A 9 -2.27 23.74 6.03
CA PRO A 9 -1.73 22.94 4.94
C PRO A 9 -2.15 21.47 5.09
N PRO A 10 -2.35 20.75 3.97
CA PRO A 10 -2.71 19.34 4.02
C PRO A 10 -1.58 18.52 4.66
N ILE A 11 -1.98 17.57 5.51
CA ILE A 11 -1.05 16.64 6.15
C ILE A 11 -0.60 15.63 5.10
N ASN A 12 0.71 15.49 4.90
CA ASN A 12 1.26 14.48 4.01
C ASN A 12 1.58 13.21 4.78
N VAL A 13 1.11 12.07 4.28
CA VAL A 13 1.40 10.75 4.85
C VAL A 13 1.99 9.86 3.77
N LYS A 14 3.17 9.31 4.06
CA LYS A 14 3.92 8.38 3.21
C LYS A 14 3.55 6.95 3.56
N LEU A 15 2.94 6.22 2.64
CA LEU A 15 2.58 4.82 2.78
C LEU A 15 3.33 3.95 1.78
N LEU A 16 3.78 2.78 2.23
CA LEU A 16 4.42 1.79 1.38
C LEU A 16 3.60 0.50 1.36
N LEU A 17 3.37 -0.09 0.18
CA LEU A 17 2.77 -1.41 0.05
C LEU A 17 3.85 -2.43 -0.29
N ILE A 18 3.97 -3.49 0.50
CA ILE A 18 4.92 -4.59 0.30
C ILE A 18 4.22 -5.95 0.34
N GLY A 19 4.86 -6.96 -0.22
CA GLY A 19 4.33 -8.33 -0.30
C GLY A 19 4.64 -8.98 -1.65
N ASN A 20 4.40 -10.29 -1.76
CA ASN A 20 4.71 -11.07 -2.96
C ASN A 20 4.06 -10.51 -4.24
N SER A 21 4.57 -10.91 -5.40
CA SER A 21 3.94 -10.59 -6.68
C SER A 21 2.51 -11.15 -6.72
N SER A 22 1.62 -10.49 -7.44
CA SER A 22 0.27 -10.98 -7.74
C SER A 22 -0.67 -11.18 -6.54
N VAL A 23 -0.29 -10.71 -5.34
CA VAL A 23 -1.18 -10.67 -4.16
C VAL A 23 -2.25 -9.56 -4.24
N GLY A 24 -2.15 -8.68 -5.24
CA GLY A 24 -3.15 -7.63 -5.51
C GLY A 24 -2.89 -6.28 -4.82
N LYS A 25 -1.62 -5.91 -4.60
CA LYS A 25 -1.23 -4.59 -4.05
C LYS A 25 -1.72 -3.43 -4.93
N SER A 26 -1.43 -3.49 -6.23
CA SER A 26 -1.88 -2.49 -7.21
C SER A 26 -3.40 -2.43 -7.30
N SER A 27 -4.07 -3.58 -7.33
CA SER A 27 -5.54 -3.66 -7.35
C SER A 27 -6.17 -3.05 -6.10
N LEU A 28 -5.59 -3.29 -4.92
CA LEU A 28 -6.02 -2.68 -3.66
C LEU A 28 -5.86 -1.16 -3.68
N LEU A 29 -4.72 -0.68 -4.18
CA LEU A 29 -4.44 0.76 -4.30
C LEU A 29 -5.39 1.46 -5.28
N LEU A 30 -5.66 0.82 -6.42
CA LEU A 30 -6.58 1.33 -7.44
C LEU A 30 -8.01 1.38 -6.94
N ARG A 31 -8.47 0.31 -6.29
CA ARG A 31 -9.81 0.26 -5.71
C ARG A 31 -10.01 1.33 -4.63
N PHE A 32 -8.98 1.61 -3.85
CA PHE A 32 -8.99 2.68 -2.86
C PHE A 32 -8.97 4.08 -3.50
N SER A 33 -8.19 4.28 -4.56
CA SER A 33 -7.96 5.61 -5.12
C SER A 33 -9.05 6.08 -6.08
N ASP A 34 -9.53 5.18 -6.94
CA ASP A 34 -10.32 5.50 -8.13
C ASP A 34 -11.69 4.77 -8.17
N GLU A 35 -12.04 4.03 -7.10
CA GLU A 35 -13.22 3.14 -7.03
C GLU A 35 -13.33 2.15 -8.21
N GLN A 36 -12.23 1.87 -8.89
CA GLN A 36 -12.18 1.02 -10.07
C GLN A 36 -11.37 -0.26 -9.80
N TRP A 37 -11.73 -1.34 -10.49
CA TRP A 37 -10.91 -2.54 -10.58
C TRP A 37 -10.05 -2.46 -11.84
N LEU A 38 -8.83 -3.01 -11.78
CA LEU A 38 -8.06 -3.22 -13.01
C LEU A 38 -8.85 -4.17 -13.93
N PRO A 39 -9.02 -3.82 -15.20
CA PRO A 39 -9.40 -4.79 -16.23
C PRO A 39 -8.46 -6.01 -16.19
N GLU A 40 -8.98 -7.22 -16.43
CA GLU A 40 -8.19 -8.46 -16.36
C GLU A 40 -6.98 -8.46 -17.31
N ASP A 41 -7.10 -7.74 -18.41
CA ASP A 41 -6.07 -7.49 -19.43
C ASP A 41 -4.96 -6.53 -18.97
N GLU A 42 -5.23 -5.69 -17.95
CA GLU A 42 -4.24 -4.79 -17.34
C GLU A 42 -3.65 -5.34 -16.02
N ALA A 43 -4.13 -6.51 -15.55
CA ALA A 43 -3.64 -7.20 -14.36
C ALA A 43 -2.24 -7.83 -14.52
N SER A 44 -1.37 -7.19 -15.32
CA SER A 44 0.04 -7.55 -15.47
C SER A 44 0.84 -7.26 -14.20
N ALA A 45 1.94 -7.98 -13.99
CA ALA A 45 2.80 -7.77 -12.84
C ALA A 45 3.42 -6.36 -12.86
N THR A 46 3.33 -5.62 -11.75
CA THR A 46 3.98 -4.31 -11.60
C THR A 46 5.47 -4.43 -11.86
N ILE A 47 5.98 -3.69 -12.86
CA ILE A 47 7.40 -3.61 -13.16
C ILE A 47 7.97 -2.41 -12.38
N GLY A 48 8.79 -2.67 -11.36
CA GLY A 48 9.41 -1.61 -10.56
C GLY A 48 8.54 -1.08 -9.42
N VAL A 49 8.41 0.24 -9.27
CA VAL A 49 7.63 0.89 -8.20
C VAL A 49 6.69 1.91 -8.83
N ASP A 50 5.39 1.81 -8.57
CA ASP A 50 4.39 2.81 -8.95
C ASP A 50 4.16 3.80 -7.80
N PHE A 51 3.88 5.05 -8.15
CA PHE A 51 3.66 6.13 -7.19
C PHE A 51 2.30 6.77 -7.41
N ARG A 52 1.46 6.77 -6.37
CA ARG A 52 0.13 7.37 -6.41
C ARG A 52 -0.10 8.35 -5.28
N VAL A 53 -0.97 9.31 -5.55
CA VAL A 53 -1.39 10.32 -4.57
C VAL A 53 -2.91 10.28 -4.46
N HIS A 54 -3.40 10.04 -3.25
CA HIS A 54 -4.82 10.13 -2.92
C HIS A 54 -5.07 11.23 -1.88
N LYS A 55 -6.00 12.13 -2.16
CA LYS A 55 -6.36 13.23 -1.25
C LYS A 55 -7.70 12.89 -0.59
N MET A 56 -7.74 12.93 0.73
CA MET A 56 -8.94 12.62 1.50
C MET A 56 -9.08 13.58 2.70
N GLU A 57 -10.24 13.56 3.34
CA GLU A 57 -10.46 14.27 4.60
C GLU A 57 -10.64 13.27 5.74
N VAL A 58 -9.87 13.44 6.82
CA VAL A 58 -9.94 12.59 8.01
C VAL A 58 -10.12 13.49 9.22
N ARG A 59 -11.26 13.34 9.92
CA ARG A 59 -11.59 14.12 11.13
C ARG A 59 -11.46 15.64 10.92
N GLY A 60 -11.98 16.15 9.80
CA GLY A 60 -11.92 17.57 9.45
C GLY A 60 -10.55 18.07 8.98
N LYS A 61 -9.56 17.19 8.79
CA LYS A 61 -8.22 17.54 8.30
C LYS A 61 -8.02 16.99 6.90
N LYS A 62 -7.51 17.84 6.01
CA LYS A 62 -7.10 17.44 4.66
C LYS A 62 -5.82 16.61 4.75
N VAL A 63 -5.86 15.40 4.22
CA VAL A 63 -4.74 14.45 4.19
C VAL A 63 -4.40 14.13 2.74
N LYS A 64 -3.12 14.17 2.41
CA LYS A 64 -2.56 13.69 1.15
C LYS A 64 -1.77 12.43 1.43
N LEU A 65 -2.34 11.29 1.05
CA LEU A 65 -1.68 10.00 1.06
C LEU A 65 -0.81 9.90 -0.18
N SER A 66 0.49 9.80 0.02
CA SER A 66 1.47 9.47 -1.00
C SER A 66 1.78 7.99 -0.82
N ILE A 67 1.48 7.18 -1.84
CA ILE A 67 1.49 5.73 -1.75
C ILE A 67 2.48 5.17 -2.77
N TRP A 68 3.40 4.33 -2.30
CA TRP A 68 4.36 3.62 -3.11
C TRP A 68 3.93 2.16 -3.23
N ASP A 69 3.52 1.76 -4.43
CA ASP A 69 3.20 0.38 -4.77
C ASP A 69 4.44 -0.31 -5.32
N THR A 70 4.88 -1.39 -4.69
CA THR A 70 6.14 -2.05 -5.03
C THR A 70 5.92 -3.31 -5.84
N ALA A 71 6.81 -3.59 -6.80
CA ALA A 71 6.88 -4.89 -7.43
C ALA A 71 7.18 -5.95 -6.36
N GLY A 72 6.32 -6.96 -6.26
CA GLY A 72 6.52 -8.07 -5.34
C GLY A 72 7.54 -9.11 -5.82
N GLN A 73 8.25 -8.83 -6.91
CA GLN A 73 9.30 -9.68 -7.44
C GLN A 73 10.61 -9.43 -6.71
N GLU A 74 11.25 -10.51 -6.28
CA GLU A 74 12.51 -10.43 -5.53
C GLU A 74 13.65 -9.73 -6.27
N ARG A 75 13.61 -9.77 -7.61
CA ARG A 75 14.58 -9.10 -8.49
C ARG A 75 14.58 -7.57 -8.36
N PHE A 76 13.54 -6.97 -7.79
CA PHE A 76 13.42 -5.51 -7.62
C PHE A 76 13.59 -5.03 -6.17
N ARG A 77 13.84 -5.95 -5.20
CA ARG A 77 13.97 -5.61 -3.76
C ARG A 77 15.07 -4.60 -3.45
N THR A 78 16.18 -4.62 -4.20
CA THR A 78 17.30 -3.67 -4.00
C THR A 78 16.87 -2.23 -4.27
N ILE A 79 15.96 -2.03 -5.23
CA ILE A 79 15.38 -0.72 -5.57
C ILE A 79 14.47 -0.23 -4.44
N THR A 80 13.81 -1.16 -3.73
CA THR A 80 12.82 -0.90 -2.66
C THR A 80 13.41 -0.28 -1.39
N SER A 81 14.68 -0.56 -1.06
CA SER A 81 15.36 -0.08 0.17
C SER A 81 15.22 1.44 0.40
N SER A 82 15.38 2.25 -0.66
CA SER A 82 15.26 3.71 -0.60
C SER A 82 13.84 4.21 -0.29
N TYR A 83 12.82 3.43 -0.61
CA TYR A 83 11.41 3.82 -0.46
C TYR A 83 10.90 3.66 0.98
N TYR A 84 11.50 2.76 1.76
CA TYR A 84 11.19 2.60 3.19
C TYR A 84 11.56 3.85 4.00
N ARG A 85 12.59 4.60 3.58
CA ARG A 85 13.03 5.80 4.31
C ARG A 85 11.93 6.85 4.38
N GLY A 86 11.60 7.28 5.59
CA GLY A 86 10.56 8.28 5.85
C GLY A 86 9.13 7.80 5.60
N ALA A 87 8.92 6.48 5.40
CA ALA A 87 7.58 5.91 5.45
C ALA A 87 6.97 6.18 6.83
N GLN A 88 5.69 6.53 6.87
CA GLN A 88 4.93 6.75 8.11
C GLN A 88 3.99 5.57 8.37
N GLY A 89 3.63 4.83 7.32
CA GLY A 89 2.96 3.54 7.44
C GLY A 89 3.42 2.56 6.36
N VAL A 90 3.35 1.28 6.68
CA VAL A 90 3.61 0.18 5.74
C VAL A 90 2.50 -0.84 5.82
N ILE A 91 2.02 -1.26 4.64
CA ILE A 91 0.98 -2.27 4.48
C ILE A 91 1.63 -3.51 3.89
N LEU A 92 1.65 -4.60 4.65
CA LEU A 92 2.06 -5.92 4.18
C LEU A 92 0.84 -6.64 3.63
N VAL A 93 0.88 -7.00 2.34
CA VAL A 93 -0.25 -7.64 1.66
C VAL A 93 0.10 -9.09 1.34
N TYR A 94 -0.80 -10.01 1.68
CA TYR A 94 -0.77 -11.39 1.22
C TYR A 94 -2.12 -11.75 0.58
N ASP A 95 -2.14 -12.85 -0.18
CA ASP A 95 -3.35 -13.39 -0.81
C ASP A 95 -3.86 -14.54 0.05
N VAL A 96 -5.11 -14.45 0.54
CA VAL A 96 -5.70 -15.48 1.41
C VAL A 96 -5.87 -16.82 0.72
N ALA A 97 -5.93 -16.84 -0.61
CA ALA A 97 -5.99 -18.06 -1.41
C ALA A 97 -4.60 -18.65 -1.72
N ASN A 98 -3.51 -17.94 -1.38
CA ASN A 98 -2.15 -18.39 -1.63
C ASN A 98 -1.33 -18.44 -0.33
N ARG A 99 -1.15 -19.66 0.20
CA ARG A 99 -0.43 -19.89 1.45
C ARG A 99 1.04 -19.44 1.41
N GLU A 100 1.73 -19.62 0.29
CA GLU A 100 3.14 -19.20 0.15
C GLU A 100 3.30 -17.68 0.33
N SER A 101 2.28 -16.91 -0.07
CA SER A 101 2.29 -15.45 0.12
C SER A 101 2.18 -15.05 1.59
N PHE A 102 1.49 -15.85 2.40
CA PHE A 102 1.40 -15.66 3.85
C PHE A 102 2.70 -16.07 4.55
N ASP A 103 3.24 -17.24 4.19
CA ASP A 103 4.48 -17.76 4.78
C ASP A 103 5.70 -16.87 4.43
N ALA A 104 5.59 -16.04 3.37
CA ALA A 104 6.59 -15.04 3.01
C ALA A 104 6.54 -13.75 3.87
N LEU A 105 5.47 -13.49 4.63
CA LEU A 105 5.31 -12.26 5.43
C LEU A 105 6.45 -12.02 6.43
N PRO A 106 6.97 -13.02 7.18
CA PRO A 106 8.10 -12.80 8.09
C PRO A 106 9.35 -12.27 7.37
N ARG A 107 9.59 -12.71 6.13
CA ARG A 107 10.70 -12.21 5.31
C ARG A 107 10.50 -10.74 4.93
N TRP A 108 9.28 -10.37 4.52
CA TRP A 108 8.95 -8.98 4.19
C TRP A 108 9.00 -8.07 5.43
N TYR A 109 8.58 -8.58 6.58
CA TYR A 109 8.66 -7.87 7.86
C TYR A 109 10.12 -7.60 8.26
N ALA A 110 10.98 -8.62 8.22
CA ALA A 110 12.40 -8.47 8.53
C ALA A 110 13.12 -7.48 7.58
N GLU A 111 12.77 -7.52 6.28
CA GLU A 111 13.28 -6.56 5.30
C GLU A 111 12.84 -5.14 5.65
N MET A 112 11.55 -4.93 5.96
CA MET A 112 11.02 -3.63 6.35
C MET A 112 11.72 -3.06 7.60
N GLU A 113 11.80 -3.85 8.67
CA GLU A 113 12.40 -3.47 9.96
C GLU A 113 13.86 -3.01 9.81
N THR A 114 14.56 -3.47 8.77
CA THR A 114 15.94 -3.05 8.48
C THR A 114 16.02 -1.59 8.01
N TYR A 115 14.95 -1.03 7.43
CA TYR A 115 14.99 0.26 6.74
C TYR A 115 14.02 1.32 7.26
N VAL A 116 12.96 0.94 7.97
CA VAL A 116 11.97 1.90 8.49
C VAL A 116 12.43 2.54 9.80
N SER A 117 11.96 3.77 10.05
CA SER A 117 12.19 4.44 11.33
C SER A 117 11.39 3.80 12.47
N PRO A 118 11.84 3.93 13.73
CA PRO A 118 11.02 3.55 14.87
C PRO A 118 9.67 4.29 14.88
N GLY A 119 8.59 3.58 15.24
CA GLY A 119 7.25 4.16 15.36
C GLY A 119 6.44 4.23 14.05
N VAL A 120 6.92 3.62 12.97
CA VAL A 120 6.15 3.45 11.74
C VAL A 120 4.96 2.53 11.98
N VAL A 121 3.78 2.93 11.49
CA VAL A 121 2.56 2.12 11.62
C VAL A 121 2.61 0.95 10.65
N GLN A 122 2.36 -0.27 11.14
CA GLN A 122 2.43 -1.49 10.34
C GLN A 122 1.05 -2.17 10.31
N VAL A 123 0.60 -2.55 9.11
CA VAL A 123 -0.70 -3.22 8.92
C VAL A 123 -0.50 -4.44 8.03
N VAL A 124 -1.05 -5.59 8.42
CA VAL A 124 -1.12 -6.79 7.58
C VAL A 124 -2.51 -6.89 6.97
N VAL A 125 -2.58 -7.12 5.66
CA VAL A 125 -3.82 -7.23 4.89
C VAL A 125 -3.85 -8.57 4.15
N GLY A 126 -4.87 -9.38 4.46
CA GLY A 126 -5.23 -10.54 3.66
C GLY A 126 -6.18 -10.13 2.53
N ASN A 127 -5.68 -10.15 1.30
CA ASN A 127 -6.41 -9.75 0.11
C ASN A 127 -7.07 -10.95 -0.59
N LYS A 128 -7.97 -10.67 -1.55
CA LYS A 128 -8.71 -11.65 -2.35
C LYS A 128 -9.62 -12.57 -1.53
N LEU A 129 -10.19 -12.04 -0.46
CA LEU A 129 -11.28 -12.72 0.22
C LEU A 129 -12.46 -12.84 -0.74
N VAL A 130 -12.64 -14.02 -1.32
CA VAL A 130 -13.84 -14.33 -2.09
C VAL A 130 -14.96 -14.47 -1.08
N LYS A 131 -16.02 -13.67 -1.23
CA LYS A 131 -17.25 -13.84 -0.45
C LYS A 131 -17.78 -15.24 -0.80
N SER A 132 -17.70 -16.20 0.12
CA SER A 132 -18.41 -17.46 -0.05
C SER A 132 -19.87 -17.13 -0.32
N MET A 133 -20.45 -17.78 -1.34
CA MET A 133 -21.84 -17.60 -1.73
C MET A 133 -22.70 -17.69 -0.46
N GLN A 134 -23.48 -16.65 -0.24
CA GLN A 134 -24.47 -16.63 0.83
C GLN A 134 -25.53 -17.66 0.45
N ASP A 135 -25.66 -18.72 1.25
CA ASP A 135 -26.80 -19.66 1.20
C ASP A 135 -28.13 -18.92 1.40
#